data_AF-A0A928F8R2-F1
#
_entry.id   AF-A0A928F8R2-F1
#
_cell.length_a   1.000
_cell.length_b   1.000
_cell.length_c   1.000
_cell.angle_alpha   90.00
_cell.angle_beta   90.00
_cell.angle_gamma   90.00
#
_symmetry.space_group_name_H-M   'P 1'
#
loop_
_entity.id
_entity.type
_entity.pdbx_description
1 polymer ?
#
loop_
_entity_poly.entity_id
_entity_poly.type
_entity_poly.pdbx_seq_one_letter_code
_entity_poly.pdbx_strand_id
1 'polypeptide(L)'
;MKAFIVLLAVIFAIAALPYARCLIKRIILAIKLTAVCKRCGYKLRRAHPLWFLGSKHGAEYDLYIEKGRYLFAVKLFGTQRYTSELVFTSEGDYFVRNFIAVFAAGGAVRMPVESKPRKMKHYSLSRRKIPSLQVKLLRRVLIVNPVCYQLKYREKNGAERIVDSGESINGNEIYSLSRFADELERIHDRTYTY
;
A
#
# COMPACT_ATOMS: atom_id res chain seq x y z
N MET A 1 -8.86 32.38 -27.45
CA MET A 1 -8.73 32.40 -25.97
C MET A 1 -9.58 31.33 -25.29
N LYS A 2 -10.91 31.28 -25.49
CA LYS A 2 -11.80 30.27 -24.86
C LYS A 2 -11.41 28.82 -25.15
N ALA A 3 -11.07 28.50 -26.41
CA ALA A 3 -10.66 27.15 -26.81
C ALA A 3 -9.37 26.67 -26.10
N PHE A 4 -8.41 27.58 -25.86
CA PHE A 4 -7.17 27.27 -25.16
C PHE A 4 -7.40 26.98 -23.66
N ILE A 5 -8.30 27.74 -23.03
CA ILE A 5 -8.69 27.51 -21.63
C ILE A 5 -9.40 26.16 -21.48
N VAL A 6 -10.32 25.84 -22.40
CA VAL A 6 -11.02 24.54 -22.41
C VAL A 6 -10.03 23.39 -22.62
N LEU A 7 -9.06 23.54 -23.54
CA LEU A 7 -8.03 22.53 -23.77
C LEU A 7 -7.16 22.30 -22.52
N LEU A 8 -6.72 23.37 -21.86
CA LEU A 8 -5.96 23.27 -20.61
C LEU A 8 -6.77 22.60 -19.49
N ALA A 9 -8.06 22.91 -19.37
CA ALA A 9 -8.95 22.28 -18.40
C ALA A 9 -9.09 20.78 -18.64
N VAL A 10 -9.22 20.35 -19.91
CA VAL A 10 -9.27 18.92 -20.27
C VAL A 10 -7.96 18.21 -19.96
N ILE A 11 -6.82 18.81 -20.32
CA ILE A 11 -5.49 18.25 -20.01
C ILE A 11 -5.31 18.10 -18.50
N PHE A 12 -5.67 19.12 -17.73
CA PHE A 12 -5.60 19.09 -16.27
C PHE A 12 -6.52 18.00 -15.68
N ALA A 13 -7.76 17.87 -16.17
CA ALA A 13 -8.69 16.85 -15.72
C ALA A 13 -8.12 15.44 -15.96
N ILE A 14 -7.58 15.16 -17.14
CA ILE A 14 -6.96 13.87 -17.48
C ILE A 14 -5.74 13.62 -16.59
N ALA A 15 -4.90 14.62 -16.36
CA ALA A 15 -3.73 14.52 -15.50
C ALA A 15 -4.09 14.29 -14.03
N ALA A 16 -5.25 14.79 -13.57
CA ALA A 16 -5.75 14.64 -12.20
C ALA A 16 -6.38 13.27 -11.91
N LEU A 17 -6.91 12.57 -12.92
CA LEU A 17 -7.55 11.25 -12.78
C LEU A 17 -6.77 10.22 -11.92
N PRO A 18 -5.45 9.99 -12.11
CA PRO A 18 -4.71 9.02 -11.28
C PRO A 18 -4.67 9.42 -9.81
N TYR A 19 -4.59 10.72 -9.51
CA TYR A 19 -4.62 11.24 -8.15
C TYR A 19 -6.01 11.12 -7.52
N ALA A 20 -7.06 11.45 -8.27
CA ALA A 20 -8.45 11.28 -7.84
C ALA A 20 -8.75 9.80 -7.51
N ARG A 21 -8.33 8.87 -8.37
CA ARG A 21 -8.42 7.42 -8.13
C ARG A 21 -7.71 7.02 -6.84
N CYS A 22 -6.48 7.49 -6.63
CA CYS A 22 -5.73 7.19 -5.42
C CYS A 22 -6.48 7.68 -4.18
N LEU A 23 -6.97 8.92 -4.20
CA LEU A 23 -7.72 9.50 -3.10
C LEU A 23 -8.99 8.70 -2.80
N ILE A 24 -9.81 8.41 -3.81
CA ILE A 24 -11.04 7.60 -3.67
C ILE A 24 -10.72 6.24 -3.06
N LYS A 25 -9.71 5.53 -3.57
CA LYS A 25 -9.32 4.21 -3.05
C LYS A 25 -8.79 4.29 -1.61
N ARG A 26 -8.08 5.36 -1.24
CA ARG A 26 -7.63 5.60 0.15
C ARG A 26 -8.80 5.91 1.09
N ILE A 27 -9.81 6.65 0.64
CA ILE A 27 -11.03 6.90 1.41
C ILE A 27 -11.79 5.59 1.65
N ILE A 28 -11.98 4.77 0.60
CA ILE A 28 -12.61 3.44 0.71
C ILE A 28 -11.84 2.56 1.72
N LEU A 29 -10.51 2.60 1.68
CA LEU A 29 -9.66 1.91 2.67
C LEU A 29 -9.95 2.38 4.10
N ALA A 30 -10.03 3.68 4.32
CA ALA A 30 -10.28 4.24 5.64
C ALA A 30 -11.65 3.78 6.17
N ILE A 31 -12.68 3.84 5.33
CA ILE A 31 -14.05 3.42 5.69
C ILE A 31 -14.06 1.91 5.99
N LYS A 32 -13.55 1.07 5.08
CA LYS A 32 -13.56 -0.39 5.24
C LYS A 32 -12.78 -0.84 6.47
N LEU A 33 -11.57 -0.32 6.69
CA LEU A 33 -10.77 -0.65 7.87
C LEU A 33 -11.45 -0.21 9.16
N THR A 34 -12.03 0.99 9.19
CA THR A 34 -12.73 1.49 10.38
C THR A 34 -13.96 0.62 10.68
N ALA A 35 -14.73 0.23 9.66
CA ALA A 35 -15.89 -0.64 9.80
C ALA A 35 -15.51 -2.03 10.33
N VAL A 36 -14.50 -2.68 9.75
CA VAL A 36 -13.99 -3.98 10.20
C VAL A 36 -13.47 -3.89 11.62
N CYS A 37 -12.68 -2.85 11.94
CA CYS A 37 -12.17 -2.66 13.29
C CYS A 37 -13.30 -2.50 14.31
N LYS A 38 -14.32 -1.69 14.01
CA LYS A 38 -15.47 -1.48 14.89
C LYS A 38 -16.26 -2.77 15.09
N ARG A 39 -16.58 -3.47 14.01
CA ARG A 39 -17.37 -4.72 14.05
C ARG A 39 -16.65 -5.82 14.83
N CYS A 40 -15.35 -5.96 14.65
CA CYS A 40 -14.56 -7.02 15.26
C CYS A 40 -13.87 -6.59 16.58
N GLY A 41 -14.22 -5.42 17.15
CA GLY A 41 -13.70 -4.95 18.43
C GLY A 41 -12.21 -4.59 18.46
N TYR A 42 -11.61 -4.24 17.32
CA TYR A 42 -10.23 -3.73 17.27
C TYR A 42 -10.18 -2.24 17.62
N LYS A 43 -9.13 -1.84 18.34
CA LYS A 43 -8.81 -0.44 18.58
C LYS A 43 -7.91 0.10 17.47
N LEU A 44 -8.47 0.97 16.63
CA LEU A 44 -7.75 1.67 15.57
C LEU A 44 -7.14 2.98 16.10
N ARG A 45 -5.82 3.12 16.05
CA ARG A 45 -5.09 4.36 16.37
C ARG A 45 -4.46 4.96 15.13
N ARG A 46 -4.77 6.23 14.88
CA ARG A 46 -4.26 6.98 13.73
C ARG A 46 -2.93 7.60 14.11
N ALA A 47 -1.89 7.47 13.29
CA ALA A 47 -0.61 8.09 13.61
C ALA A 47 -0.63 9.61 13.33
N HIS A 48 -1.46 10.07 12.40
CA HIS A 48 -1.62 11.49 12.08
C HIS A 48 -3.05 11.76 11.54
N PRO A 49 -3.52 13.02 11.46
CA PRO A 49 -4.90 13.32 11.06
C PRO A 49 -5.29 12.76 9.69
N LEU A 50 -4.39 12.87 8.70
CA LEU A 50 -4.58 12.37 7.33
C LEU A 50 -3.91 11.00 7.07
N TRP A 51 -3.93 10.11 8.06
CA TRP A 51 -3.31 8.78 8.01
C TRP A 51 -3.65 7.99 6.74
N PHE A 52 -4.88 8.10 6.25
CA PHE A 52 -5.37 7.33 5.10
C PHE A 52 -4.71 7.72 3.78
N LEU A 53 -4.15 8.93 3.65
CA LEU A 53 -3.40 9.31 2.45
C LEU A 53 -2.07 8.54 2.35
N GLY A 54 -1.53 8.12 3.50
CA GLY A 54 -0.24 7.49 3.64
C GLY A 54 0.90 8.46 3.43
N SER A 55 1.97 8.35 4.23
CA SER A 55 3.19 9.14 4.02
C SER A 55 4.24 8.27 3.33
N LYS A 56 4.32 8.32 1.99
CA LYS A 56 5.33 7.56 1.22
C LYS A 56 6.78 7.78 1.69
N HIS A 57 7.03 8.97 2.26
CA HIS A 57 8.35 9.39 2.75
C HIS A 57 8.43 9.52 4.27
N GLY A 58 7.33 9.30 5.01
CA GLY A 58 7.35 9.35 6.47
C GLY A 58 8.12 8.17 7.05
N ALA A 59 8.89 8.44 8.11
CA ALA A 59 9.60 7.40 8.85
C ALA A 59 8.69 6.62 9.81
N GLU A 60 7.48 7.10 10.10
CA GLU A 60 6.51 6.42 10.97
C GLU A 60 5.52 5.55 10.16
N TYR A 61 4.92 4.56 10.81
CA TYR A 61 3.71 3.91 10.33
C TYR A 61 2.53 4.89 10.28
N ASP A 62 1.58 4.67 9.38
CA ASP A 62 0.47 5.60 9.16
C ASP A 62 -0.68 5.34 10.16
N LEU A 63 -0.86 4.09 10.60
CA LEU A 63 -1.85 3.72 11.62
C LEU A 63 -1.40 2.47 12.41
N TYR A 64 -2.11 2.21 13.51
CA TYR A 64 -1.93 1.04 14.35
C TYR A 64 -3.28 0.39 14.67
N ILE A 65 -3.36 -0.93 14.64
CA ILE A 65 -4.57 -1.69 14.98
C ILE A 65 -4.23 -2.62 16.14
N GLU A 66 -5.00 -2.53 17.22
CA GLU A 66 -4.76 -3.27 18.45
C GLU A 66 -5.94 -4.18 18.80
N LYS A 67 -5.66 -5.43 19.20
CA LYS A 67 -6.63 -6.33 19.82
C LYS A 67 -5.95 -7.41 20.64
N GLY A 68 -6.31 -7.50 21.92
CA GLY A 68 -5.66 -8.42 22.86
C GLY A 68 -4.14 -8.29 22.80
N ARG A 69 -3.46 -9.41 22.53
CA ARG A 69 -2.00 -9.49 22.37
C ARG A 69 -1.46 -8.99 21.03
N TYR A 70 -2.30 -8.73 20.03
CA TYR A 70 -1.85 -8.35 18.69
C TYR A 70 -1.77 -6.83 18.52
N LEU A 71 -0.68 -6.38 17.89
CA LEU A 71 -0.49 -5.02 17.43
C LEU A 71 -0.06 -5.04 15.96
N PHE A 72 -0.91 -4.56 15.07
CA PHE A 72 -0.57 -4.36 13.66
C PHE A 72 -0.09 -2.93 13.46
N ALA A 73 1.17 -2.76 13.11
CA ALA A 73 1.73 -1.49 12.68
C ALA A 73 1.63 -1.41 11.16
N VAL A 74 0.77 -0.53 10.65
CA VAL A 74 0.39 -0.56 9.23
C VAL A 74 0.94 0.65 8.51
N LYS A 75 1.66 0.39 7.43
CA LYS A 75 2.12 1.38 6.48
C LYS A 75 1.30 1.28 5.20
N LEU A 76 0.87 2.43 4.71
CA LEU A 76 0.05 2.56 3.53
C LEU A 76 0.93 2.84 2.31
N PHE A 77 0.97 1.87 1.40
CA PHE A 77 1.70 1.94 0.15
C PHE A 77 0.75 1.96 -1.05
N GLY A 78 1.25 2.29 -2.24
CA GLY A 78 0.42 2.29 -3.45
C GLY A 78 1.08 2.96 -4.65
N THR A 79 0.71 2.53 -5.84
CA THR A 79 1.15 3.10 -7.11
C THR A 79 0.07 4.01 -7.71
N GLN A 80 0.46 5.01 -8.51
CA GLN A 80 -0.52 5.92 -9.12
C GLN A 80 -1.28 5.26 -10.28
N ARG A 81 -0.62 4.34 -10.99
CA ARG A 81 -1.15 3.69 -12.20
C ARG A 81 -1.47 2.24 -11.91
N TYR A 82 -2.67 1.80 -12.29
CA TYR A 82 -3.09 0.41 -12.10
C TYR A 82 -2.28 -0.57 -12.97
N THR A 83 -1.75 -0.12 -14.10
CA THR A 83 -0.93 -0.91 -15.03
C THR A 83 0.53 -1.06 -14.60
N SER A 84 0.91 -0.41 -13.50
CA SER A 84 2.28 -0.51 -13.01
C SER A 84 2.51 -1.81 -12.24
N GLU A 85 3.73 -2.29 -12.25
CA GLU A 85 4.22 -3.30 -11.31
C GLU A 85 4.99 -2.61 -10.19
N LEU A 86 4.79 -3.07 -8.96
CA LEU A 86 5.63 -2.69 -7.84
C LEU A 86 6.57 -3.84 -7.55
N VAL A 87 7.87 -3.58 -7.68
CA VAL A 87 8.91 -4.59 -7.53
C VAL A 87 9.72 -4.27 -6.28
N PHE A 88 9.76 -5.20 -5.34
CA PHE A 88 10.65 -5.20 -4.20
C PHE A 88 11.93 -5.94 -4.56
N THR A 89 13.05 -5.55 -3.97
CA THR A 89 14.35 -6.16 -4.20
C THR A 89 14.87 -6.79 -2.91
N SER A 90 15.74 -7.79 -3.08
CA SER A 90 16.45 -8.43 -1.97
C SER A 90 17.37 -7.50 -1.17
N GLU A 91 17.74 -6.34 -1.72
CA GLU A 91 18.58 -5.34 -1.05
C GLU A 91 17.79 -4.38 -0.15
N GLY A 92 16.47 -4.55 -0.06
CA GLY A 92 15.61 -3.66 0.72
C GLY A 92 15.06 -2.46 -0.05
N ASP A 93 15.29 -2.41 -1.36
CA ASP A 93 14.78 -1.34 -2.23
C ASP A 93 13.47 -1.75 -2.91
N TYR A 94 12.75 -0.77 -3.43
CA TYR A 94 11.63 -0.97 -4.34
C TYR A 94 11.70 -0.01 -5.53
N PHE A 95 11.09 -0.41 -6.64
CA PHE A 95 10.85 0.47 -7.78
C PHE A 95 9.50 0.17 -8.41
N VAL A 96 9.02 1.12 -9.20
CA VAL A 96 7.78 1.00 -9.97
C VAL A 96 8.16 0.82 -11.43
N ARG A 97 7.71 -0.28 -12.03
CA ARG A 97 7.82 -0.53 -13.48
C ARG A 97 6.51 -0.13 -14.14
N ASN A 98 6.58 0.82 -15.05
CA ASN A 98 5.45 1.19 -15.91
C ASN A 98 5.66 0.58 -17.30
N PHE A 99 4.58 0.47 -18.08
CA PHE A 99 4.66 0.02 -19.46
C PHE A 99 4.19 1.13 -20.39
N ILE A 100 4.99 1.43 -21.41
CA ILE A 100 4.64 2.38 -22.47
C ILE A 100 4.37 1.56 -23.73
N ALA A 101 3.24 1.84 -24.39
CA ALA A 101 2.96 1.27 -25.69
C ALA A 101 3.76 2.06 -26.74
N VAL A 102 4.66 1.37 -27.43
CA VAL A 102 5.39 1.87 -28.59
C VAL A 102 4.77 1.20 -29.81
N PHE A 103 4.25 2.01 -30.72
CA PHE A 103 3.71 1.51 -31.98
C PHE A 103 4.84 1.46 -33.01
N ALA A 104 5.20 0.26 -33.44
CA ALA A 104 6.21 0.04 -34.47
C ALA A 104 5.74 -1.08 -35.40
N ALA A 105 5.93 -0.89 -36.71
CA ALA A 105 5.69 -1.89 -37.75
C ALA A 105 4.34 -2.63 -37.66
N GLY A 106 3.22 -1.90 -37.51
CA GLY A 106 1.88 -2.48 -37.54
C GLY A 106 1.41 -3.14 -36.24
N GLY A 107 2.21 -3.09 -35.16
CA GLY A 107 1.85 -3.62 -33.85
C GLY A 107 2.16 -2.67 -32.69
N ALA A 108 1.52 -2.91 -31.54
CA ALA A 108 1.82 -2.22 -30.28
C ALA A 108 2.69 -3.09 -29.38
N VAL A 109 3.93 -2.67 -29.14
CA VAL A 109 4.86 -3.34 -28.21
C VAL A 109 4.86 -2.61 -26.88
N ARG A 110 4.73 -3.33 -25.76
CA ARG A 110 4.79 -2.76 -24.42
C ARG A 110 6.24 -2.77 -23.93
N MET A 111 6.88 -1.60 -23.85
CA MET A 111 8.23 -1.47 -23.30
C MET A 111 8.19 -1.13 -21.81
N PRO A 112 8.94 -1.84 -20.95
CA PRO A 112 9.03 -1.52 -19.53
C PRO A 112 9.90 -0.29 -19.29
N VAL A 113 9.43 0.61 -18.44
CA VAL A 113 10.17 1.78 -17.94
C VAL A 113 10.21 1.70 -16.42
N GLU A 114 11.41 1.45 -15.89
CA GLU A 114 11.65 1.33 -14.46
C GLU A 114 11.95 2.70 -13.84
N SER A 115 11.29 3.02 -12.74
CA SER A 115 11.67 4.18 -11.93
C SER A 115 13.00 3.94 -11.22
N LYS A 116 13.72 4.99 -10.85
CA LYS A 116 14.89 4.89 -9.95
C LYS A 116 14.55 4.07 -8.68
N PRO A 117 15.37 3.09 -8.29
CA PRO A 117 15.21 2.37 -7.04
C PRO A 117 15.14 3.31 -5.84
N ARG A 118 14.30 2.97 -4.88
CA ARG A 118 14.09 3.72 -3.64
C ARG A 118 14.20 2.78 -2.46
N LYS A 119 14.99 3.18 -1.45
CA LYS A 119 15.08 2.42 -0.21
C LYS A 119 13.74 2.32 0.49
N MET A 120 13.36 1.11 0.88
CA MET A 120 12.25 0.92 1.80
C MET A 120 12.69 1.41 3.18
N LYS A 121 11.98 2.38 3.74
CA LYS A 121 12.35 2.90 5.06
C LYS A 121 12.05 1.86 6.13
N HIS A 122 12.96 1.70 7.09
CA HIS A 122 12.64 1.05 8.35
C HIS A 122 11.69 1.96 9.13
N TYR A 123 10.41 1.61 9.13
CA TYR A 123 9.41 2.42 9.80
C TYR A 123 9.53 2.28 11.32
N SER A 124 9.65 3.41 12.00
CA SER A 124 9.71 3.46 13.45
C SER A 124 8.31 3.39 14.05
N LEU A 125 8.21 2.74 15.22
CA LEU A 125 7.02 2.77 16.04
C LEU A 125 7.04 4.07 16.84
N SER A 126 6.00 4.86 16.72
CA SER A 126 5.84 6.06 17.54
C SER A 126 5.48 5.61 18.97
N ARG A 127 6.48 5.39 19.84
CA ARG A 127 6.31 4.87 21.20
C ARG A 127 5.32 5.69 22.04
N ARG A 128 5.19 7.00 21.77
CA ARG A 128 4.22 7.88 22.42
C ARG A 128 2.75 7.50 22.15
N LYS A 129 2.46 6.79 21.06
CA LYS A 129 1.09 6.48 20.63
C LYS A 129 0.60 5.10 21.06
N ILE A 130 1.49 4.22 21.55
CA ILE A 130 1.17 2.84 21.95
C ILE A 130 1.84 2.52 23.30
N PRO A 131 1.19 2.85 24.43
CA PRO A 131 1.71 2.58 25.77
C PRO A 131 1.90 1.07 26.04
N SER A 132 1.11 0.22 25.39
CA SER A 132 1.08 -1.23 25.60
C SER A 132 2.03 -2.02 24.69
N LEU A 133 2.98 -1.36 24.03
CA LEU A 133 3.85 -1.97 23.03
C LEU A 133 4.69 -3.14 23.59
N GLN A 134 5.12 -3.07 24.85
CA GLN A 134 6.04 -4.06 25.44
C GLN A 134 5.41 -5.45 25.62
N VAL A 135 4.08 -5.57 25.64
CA VAL A 135 3.37 -6.82 25.93
C VAL A 135 2.65 -7.37 24.69
N LYS A 136 2.86 -6.76 23.52
CA LYS A 136 2.13 -7.08 22.29
C LYS A 136 3.02 -7.72 21.23
N LEU A 137 2.45 -8.73 20.56
CA LEU A 137 2.98 -9.32 19.34
C LEU A 137 2.82 -8.32 18.19
N LEU A 138 3.94 -7.68 17.84
CA LEU A 138 4.01 -6.72 16.75
C LEU A 138 4.02 -7.43 15.39
N ARG A 139 3.02 -7.13 14.55
CA ARG A 139 3.01 -7.48 13.13
C ARG A 139 3.17 -6.20 12.31
N ARG A 140 4.23 -6.13 11.51
CA ARG A 140 4.49 -5.01 10.60
C ARG A 140 3.80 -5.31 9.28
N VAL A 141 2.91 -4.43 8.85
CA VAL A 141 2.03 -4.67 7.72
C VAL A 141 2.20 -3.55 6.70
N LEU A 142 2.38 -3.92 5.44
CA LEU A 142 2.36 -3.01 4.31
C LEU A 142 1.09 -3.24 3.50
N ILE A 143 0.15 -2.29 3.56
CA ILE A 143 -1.06 -2.36 2.73
C ILE A 143 -0.83 -1.62 1.43
N VAL A 144 -0.86 -2.35 0.31
CA VAL A 144 -0.79 -1.78 -1.03
C VAL A 144 -2.19 -1.39 -1.48
N ASN A 145 -2.46 -0.08 -1.50
CA ASN A 145 -3.73 0.49 -1.95
C ASN A 145 -3.56 1.94 -2.48
N PRO A 146 -3.98 2.28 -3.71
CA PRO A 146 -4.56 1.39 -4.70
C PRO A 146 -3.60 0.27 -5.11
N VAL A 147 -4.20 -0.86 -5.44
CA VAL A 147 -3.48 -2.07 -5.90
C VAL A 147 -2.92 -1.80 -7.30
N CYS A 148 -1.68 -2.24 -7.52
CA CYS A 148 -0.99 -2.22 -8.81
C CYS A 148 -1.37 -3.47 -9.63
N TYR A 149 -0.83 -3.61 -10.85
CA TYR A 149 -1.13 -4.78 -11.67
C TYR A 149 -0.58 -6.05 -11.02
N GLN A 150 0.66 -5.98 -10.55
CA GLN A 150 1.33 -7.08 -9.89
C GLN A 150 2.34 -6.58 -8.88
N LEU A 151 2.51 -7.34 -7.81
CA LEU A 151 3.57 -7.20 -6.84
C LEU A 151 4.63 -8.27 -7.16
N LYS A 152 5.88 -7.85 -7.30
CA LYS A 152 6.99 -8.75 -7.60
C LYS A 152 8.10 -8.60 -6.57
N TYR A 153 8.87 -9.67 -6.41
CA TYR A 153 10.11 -9.69 -5.66
C TYR A 153 11.25 -10.10 -6.59
N ARG A 154 12.29 -9.27 -6.65
CA ARG A 154 13.51 -9.51 -7.42
C ARG A 154 14.61 -10.02 -6.49
N GLU A 155 15.04 -11.24 -6.75
CA GLU A 155 16.15 -11.91 -6.07
C GLU A 155 17.51 -11.32 -6.50
N LYS A 156 18.58 -11.67 -5.78
CA LYS A 156 19.95 -11.19 -6.08
C LYS A 156 20.46 -11.63 -7.45
N ASN A 157 20.01 -12.79 -7.93
CA ASN A 157 20.33 -13.33 -9.26
C ASN A 157 19.53 -12.63 -10.39
N GLY A 158 18.65 -11.68 -10.07
CA GLY A 158 17.79 -10.99 -11.03
C GLY A 158 16.46 -11.69 -11.35
N ALA A 159 16.23 -12.90 -10.83
CA ALA A 159 14.96 -13.59 -11.00
C ALA A 159 13.82 -12.84 -10.30
N GLU A 160 12.66 -12.79 -10.95
CA GLU A 160 11.47 -12.14 -10.42
C GLU A 160 10.36 -13.17 -10.15
N ARG A 161 9.78 -13.10 -8.96
CA ARG A 161 8.61 -13.90 -8.58
C ARG A 161 7.45 -13.00 -8.15
N ILE A 162 6.25 -13.53 -8.26
CA ILE A 162 5.03 -12.85 -7.78
C ILE A 162 5.02 -12.89 -6.25
N VAL A 163 4.48 -11.85 -5.64
CA VAL A 163 4.30 -11.73 -4.20
C VAL A 163 2.83 -11.86 -3.85
N ASP A 164 2.50 -12.88 -3.08
CA ASP A 164 1.15 -13.09 -2.59
C ASP A 164 0.84 -12.30 -1.31
N SER A 165 -0.46 -12.13 -1.03
CA SER A 165 -0.89 -11.46 0.20
C SER A 165 -0.60 -12.31 1.43
N GLY A 166 0.06 -11.71 2.43
CA GLY A 166 0.53 -12.36 3.65
C GLY A 166 2.00 -12.74 3.63
N GLU A 167 2.66 -12.66 2.48
CA GLU A 167 4.11 -12.86 2.42
C GLU A 167 4.87 -11.76 3.14
N SER A 168 5.94 -12.16 3.83
CA SER A 168 6.86 -11.23 4.49
C SER A 168 7.99 -10.84 3.56
N ILE A 169 8.10 -9.55 3.27
CA ILE A 169 9.18 -8.96 2.46
C ILE A 169 9.82 -7.84 3.26
N ASN A 170 11.14 -7.92 3.41
CA ASN A 170 11.93 -6.92 4.15
C ASN A 170 11.36 -6.66 5.56
N GLY A 171 10.88 -7.72 6.22
CA GLY A 171 10.30 -7.67 7.57
C GLY A 171 8.91 -7.04 7.67
N ASN A 172 8.19 -6.88 6.55
CA ASN A 172 6.81 -6.43 6.51
C ASN A 172 5.94 -7.46 5.79
N GLU A 173 4.80 -7.81 6.38
CA GLU A 173 3.79 -8.62 5.71
C GLU A 173 3.02 -7.76 4.72
N ILE A 174 2.96 -8.18 3.46
CA ILE A 174 2.33 -7.40 2.39
C ILE A 174 0.91 -7.86 2.18
N TYR A 175 -0.04 -6.92 2.14
CA TYR A 175 -1.44 -7.23 1.84
C TYR A 175 -2.06 -6.21 0.87
N SER A 176 -3.05 -6.66 0.12
CA SER A 176 -4.08 -5.76 -0.40
C SER A 176 -5.06 -5.39 0.72
N LEU A 177 -5.81 -4.29 0.54
CA LEU A 177 -6.85 -3.88 1.49
C LEU A 177 -7.84 -5.01 1.82
N SER A 178 -8.35 -5.69 0.79
CA SER A 178 -9.36 -6.73 0.98
C SER A 178 -8.80 -7.90 1.78
N ARG A 179 -7.62 -8.41 1.39
CA ARG A 179 -6.98 -9.53 2.08
C ARG A 179 -6.62 -9.22 3.53
N PHE A 180 -6.21 -7.98 3.82
CA PHE A 180 -5.94 -7.58 5.19
C PHE A 180 -7.21 -7.47 6.03
N ALA A 181 -8.31 -6.98 5.45
CA ALA A 181 -9.61 -6.98 6.13
C ALA A 181 -10.06 -8.41 6.48
N ASP A 182 -9.96 -9.33 5.52
CA ASP A 182 -10.30 -10.75 5.71
C ASP A 182 -9.41 -11.39 6.81
N GLU A 183 -8.12 -11.04 6.86
CA GLU A 183 -7.20 -11.51 7.89
C GLU A 183 -7.56 -10.99 9.29
N LEU A 184 -7.99 -9.73 9.41
CA LEU A 184 -8.48 -9.19 10.69
C LEU A 184 -9.75 -9.93 11.15
N GLU A 185 -10.66 -10.25 10.24
CA GLU A 185 -11.85 -11.04 10.55
C GLU A 185 -11.47 -12.47 10.99
N ARG A 186 -10.59 -13.14 10.24
CA ARG A 186 -10.11 -14.49 10.60
C ARG A 186 -9.46 -14.55 11.98
N ILE A 187 -8.64 -13.55 12.34
CA ILE A 187 -8.01 -13.48 13.66
C ILE A 187 -9.04 -13.23 14.75
N HIS A 188 -10.08 -12.43 14.45
CA HIS A 188 -11.20 -12.27 15.36
C HIS A 188 -11.86 -13.60 15.66
N ASP A 189 -12.25 -14.35 14.63
CA ASP A 189 -13.00 -15.60 14.80
C ASP A 189 -12.22 -16.60 15.64
N ARG A 190 -10.93 -16.79 15.33
CA ARG A 190 -10.01 -17.67 16.09
C ARG A 190 -9.85 -17.31 17.57
N THR A 191 -10.06 -16.05 17.94
CA THR A 191 -9.93 -15.60 19.34
C THR A 191 -11.17 -15.98 20.16
N TYR A 192 -12.30 -16.31 19.52
CA TYR A 192 -13.58 -16.63 20.18
C TYR A 192 -14.05 -18.07 19.92
N THR A 193 -13.21 -18.92 19.31
CA THR A 193 -13.51 -20.36 19.12
C THR A 193 -12.93 -21.26 20.23
N TYR A 194 -12.41 -20.67 21.30
CA TYR A 194 -11.93 -21.34 22.52
C TYR A 194 -12.57 -20.66 23.73
#